data_AF-A0A914Q4K6-F1
#
_entry.id   AF-A0A914Q4K6-F1
#
_cell.length_a   1.000
_cell.length_b   1.000
_cell.length_c   1.000
_cell.angle_alpha   90.00
_cell.angle_beta   90.00
_cell.angle_gamma   90.00
#
_symmetry.space_group_name_H-M   'P 1'
#
loop_
_entity.id
_entity.type
_entity.pdbx_description
1 polymer ?
#
loop_
_entity_poly.entity_id
_entity_poly.type
_entity_poly.pdbx_seq_one_letter_code
_entity_poly.pdbx_strand_id
1 'polypeptide(L)'
;MDQTSILSHPKLLAFITHGGRNSLAEAISAGVPTISIPLFADQHYNSAIFNYRKIGIAMELQELSEDKIVKALKTVINDKE
;
A
#
# COMPACT_ATOMS: atom_id res chain seq x y z
N MET A 1 16.18 -5.54 8.20
CA MET A 1 15.95 -4.67 7.03
C MET A 1 15.37 -3.39 7.57
N ASP A 2 15.90 -2.23 7.19
CA ASP A 2 15.34 -0.95 7.61
C ASP A 2 14.30 -0.47 6.58
N GLN A 3 13.01 -0.58 6.92
CA GLN A 3 11.89 -0.24 6.03
C GLN A 3 11.88 1.25 5.72
N THR A 4 12.14 2.12 6.71
CA THR A 4 12.07 3.57 6.54
C THR A 4 13.13 4.07 5.55
N SER A 5 14.34 3.50 5.59
CA SER A 5 15.38 3.79 4.60
C SER A 5 14.99 3.33 3.18
N ILE A 6 14.32 2.18 3.04
CA ILE A 6 13.83 1.70 1.73
C ILE A 6 12.71 2.59 1.20
N LEU A 7 11.76 2.99 2.05
CA LEU A 7 10.66 3.88 1.69
C LEU A 7 11.16 5.25 1.22
N SER A 8 12.32 5.70 1.71
CA SER A 8 12.95 6.96 1.30
C SER A 8 13.84 6.83 0.05
N HIS A 9 13.97 5.63 -0.52
CA HIS A 9 14.88 5.40 -1.64
C HIS A 9 14.30 5.90 -2.97
N PRO A 10 15.04 6.70 -3.77
CA PRO A 10 14.50 7.37 -4.96
C PRO A 10 14.11 6.43 -6.11
N LYS A 11 14.50 5.15 -6.06
CA LYS A 11 14.10 4.12 -7.03
C LYS A 11 12.91 3.27 -6.57
N LEU A 12 12.39 3.49 -5.37
CA LEU A 12 11.19 2.78 -4.93
C LEU A 12 9.99 3.30 -5.71
N LEU A 13 9.25 2.40 -6.35
CA LEU A 13 8.09 2.76 -7.18
C LEU A 13 6.76 2.61 -6.46
N ALA A 14 6.62 1.57 -5.64
CA ALA A 14 5.43 1.28 -4.89
C ALA A 14 5.76 0.42 -3.67
N PHE A 15 4.87 0.43 -2.69
CA PHE A 15 4.95 -0.39 -1.49
C PHE A 15 3.70 -1.25 -1.33
N ILE A 16 3.88 -2.57 -1.16
CA ILE A 16 2.80 -3.49 -0.80
C ILE A 16 2.96 -3.85 0.67
N THR A 17 1.92 -3.65 1.47
CA THR A 17 1.94 -3.88 2.92
C THR A 17 0.69 -4.59 3.40
N HIS A 18 0.78 -5.26 4.55
CA HIS A 18 -0.37 -5.82 5.25
C HIS A 18 -1.33 -4.78 5.85
N GLY A 19 -1.11 -3.47 5.70
CA GLY A 19 -2.01 -2.43 6.23
C GLY A 19 -1.86 -2.16 7.73
N GLY A 20 -0.75 -2.57 8.34
CA GLY A 20 -0.43 -2.18 9.72
C GLY A 20 -0.27 -0.66 9.84
N ARG A 21 -0.77 -0.09 10.95
CA ARG A 21 -0.82 1.37 11.17
C ARG A 21 0.53 2.07 10.98
N ASN A 22 1.62 1.48 11.48
CA ASN A 22 2.96 2.06 11.35
C ASN A 22 3.44 2.06 9.89
N SER A 23 3.30 0.93 9.19
CA SER A 23 3.67 0.84 7.77
C SER A 23 2.91 1.83 6.91
N LEU A 24 1.60 2.03 7.16
CA LEU A 24 0.81 3.02 6.44
C LEU A 24 1.27 4.45 6.75
N ALA A 25 1.56 4.76 8.01
CA ALA A 25 2.06 6.09 8.40
C ALA A 25 3.42 6.40 7.78
N GLU A 26 4.34 5.43 7.76
CA GLU A 26 5.65 5.58 7.11
C GLU A 26 5.52 5.77 5.60
N ALA A 27 4.65 5.00 4.95
CA ALA A 27 4.42 5.12 3.51
C ALA A 27 3.80 6.48 3.13
N ILE A 28 2.84 6.97 3.93
CA ILE A 28 2.26 8.31 3.78
C ILE A 28 3.34 9.38 3.95
N SER A 29 4.16 9.28 5.02
CA SER A 29 5.20 10.26 5.29
C SER A 29 6.26 10.30 4.18
N ALA A 30 6.53 9.16 3.54
CA ALA A 30 7.47 9.06 2.43
C ALA A 30 6.86 9.42 1.07
N GLY A 31 5.54 9.63 0.99
CA GLY A 31 4.82 9.90 -0.26
C GLY A 31 4.88 8.73 -1.26
N VAL A 32 4.96 7.50 -0.76
CA VAL A 32 5.13 6.31 -1.60
C VAL A 32 3.76 5.73 -1.99
N PRO A 33 3.50 5.49 -3.29
CA PRO A 33 2.29 4.82 -3.74
C PRO A 33 2.15 3.45 -3.08
N THR A 34 0.99 3.17 -2.47
CA THR A 34 0.84 2.01 -1.58
C THR A 34 -0.38 1.15 -1.89
N ILE A 35 -0.20 -0.17 -1.82
CA ILE A 35 -1.26 -1.17 -1.88
C ILE A 35 -1.30 -1.90 -0.52
N SER A 36 -2.45 -1.91 0.14
CA SER A 36 -2.65 -2.62 1.41
C SER A 36 -3.43 -3.92 1.21
N ILE A 37 -2.88 -5.03 1.72
CA ILE A 37 -3.49 -6.37 1.70
C ILE A 37 -3.62 -6.87 3.15
N PRO A 38 -4.73 -6.56 3.86
CA PRO A 38 -4.87 -6.90 5.26
C PRO A 38 -4.88 -8.41 5.49
N LEU A 39 -4.21 -8.85 6.56
CA LEU A 39 -4.13 -10.26 6.92
C LEU A 39 -4.98 -10.61 8.15
N PHE A 40 -4.99 -9.73 9.17
CA PHE A 40 -5.74 -9.97 10.41
C PHE A 40 -5.93 -8.70 11.26
N ALA A 41 -6.78 -8.82 12.29
CA ALA A 41 -7.00 -7.82 13.34
C ALA A 41 -7.36 -6.42 12.79
N ASP A 42 -6.67 -5.38 13.26
CA ASP A 42 -6.94 -3.98 12.94
C ASP A 42 -6.54 -3.59 11.52
N GLN A 43 -5.79 -4.43 10.82
CA GLN A 43 -5.31 -4.17 9.46
C GLN A 43 -6.47 -3.97 8.46
N HIS A 44 -7.58 -4.68 8.62
CA HIS A 44 -8.77 -4.50 7.76
C HIS A 44 -9.35 -3.10 7.92
N TYR A 45 -9.50 -2.64 9.16
CA TYR A 45 -9.99 -1.29 9.44
C TYR A 45 -9.04 -0.22 8.91
N ASN A 46 -7.74 -0.39 9.17
CA ASN A 46 -6.71 0.53 8.70
C ASN A 46 -6.71 0.63 7.17
N SER A 47 -6.77 -0.51 6.46
CA SER A 47 -6.82 -0.58 5.00
C SER A 47 -8.09 0.03 4.42
N ALA A 48 -9.25 -0.20 5.08
CA ALA A 48 -10.51 0.39 4.67
C ALA A 48 -10.48 1.93 4.77
N ILE A 49 -9.94 2.49 5.86
CA ILE A 49 -9.79 3.94 6.02
C ILE A 49 -8.77 4.49 5.01
N PHE A 50 -7.67 3.77 4.78
CA PHE A 50 -6.64 4.15 3.83
C PHE A 50 -7.20 4.30 2.41
N ASN A 51 -8.00 3.32 1.97
CA ASN A 51 -8.69 3.32 0.69
C ASN A 51 -9.81 4.37 0.62
N TYR A 52 -10.62 4.50 1.68
CA TYR A 52 -11.70 5.49 1.75
C TYR A 52 -11.18 6.93 1.61
N ARG A 53 -10.00 7.21 2.19
CA ARG A 53 -9.31 8.51 2.09
C ARG A 53 -8.57 8.70 0.76
N LYS A 54 -8.64 7.74 -0.16
CA LYS A 54 -7.95 7.74 -1.46
C LYS A 54 -6.43 7.90 -1.35
N ILE A 55 -5.82 7.38 -0.28
CA ILE A 55 -4.37 7.46 -0.08
C ILE A 55 -3.65 6.35 -0.85
N GLY A 56 -4.33 5.22 -1.09
CA GLY A 56 -3.86 4.13 -1.93
C GLY A 56 -4.94 3.07 -2.11
N ILE A 57 -4.55 1.89 -2.60
CA ILE A 57 -5.49 0.81 -2.94
C ILE A 57 -5.52 -0.22 -1.81
N ALA A 58 -6.71 -0.60 -1.35
CA ALA A 58 -6.88 -1.79 -0.51
C ALA A 58 -7.41 -2.98 -1.32
N MET A 59 -6.85 -4.16 -1.08
CA MET A 59 -7.26 -5.42 -1.70
C MET A 59 -7.34 -6.51 -0.64
N GLU A 60 -8.47 -7.18 -0.52
CA GLU A 60 -8.60 -8.27 0.45
C GLU A 60 -7.81 -9.51 0.02
N LEU A 61 -7.29 -10.27 0.99
CA LEU A 61 -6.43 -11.43 0.72
C LEU A 61 -7.12 -12.46 -0.20
N GLN A 62 -8.44 -12.66 -0.05
CA GLN A 62 -9.21 -13.61 -0.87
C GLN A 62 -9.38 -13.15 -2.32
N GLU A 63 -9.14 -11.87 -2.59
CA GLU A 63 -9.26 -11.31 -3.91
C GLU A 63 -7.96 -11.42 -4.72
N LEU A 64 -6.85 -11.83 -4.11
CA LEU A 64 -5.54 -11.83 -4.78
C LEU A 64 -5.53 -12.72 -6.01
N SER A 65 -5.11 -12.12 -7.13
CA SER A 65 -4.69 -12.81 -8.33
C SER A 65 -3.55 -12.01 -8.98
N GLU A 66 -2.74 -12.67 -9.80
CA GLU A 66 -1.67 -12.00 -10.55
C GLU A 66 -2.20 -10.78 -11.32
N ASP A 67 -3.30 -10.95 -12.06
CA ASP A 67 -3.93 -9.88 -12.83
C ASP A 67 -4.33 -8.68 -11.98
N LYS A 68 -4.91 -8.93 -10.80
CA LYS A 68 -5.33 -7.86 -9.89
C LYS A 68 -4.15 -7.13 -9.28
N ILE A 69 -3.09 -7.85 -8.88
CA ILE A 69 -1.87 -7.23 -8.34
C ILE A 69 -1.19 -6.40 -9.43
N VAL A 70 -1.02 -6.93 -10.64
CA VAL A 70 -0.43 -6.21 -11.76
C VAL A 70 -1.24 -4.99 -12.13
N LYS A 71 -2.58 -5.09 -12.14
CA LYS A 71 -3.47 -3.95 -12.37
C LYS A 71 -3.31 -2.89 -11.27
N ALA A 72 -3.34 -3.28 -10.00
CA ALA A 72 -3.18 -2.36 -8.88
C ALA A 72 -1.82 -1.66 -8.92
N LEU A 73 -0.72 -2.39 -9.19
CA LEU A 73 0.60 -1.82 -9.36
C LEU A 73 0.64 -0.81 -10.52
N LYS A 74 0.11 -1.18 -11.68
CA LYS A 74 0.03 -0.26 -12.84
C LYS A 74 -0.78 0.99 -12.52
N THR A 75 -1.84 0.89 -11.72
CA THR A 75 -2.58 2.06 -11.27
C THR A 75 -1.69 2.93 -10.39
N VAL A 76 -1.17 2.42 -9.27
CA VAL A 76 -0.46 3.27 -8.29
C VAL A 76 0.86 3.86 -8.79
N ILE A 77 1.55 3.21 -9.75
CA ILE A 77 2.81 3.75 -10.30
C ILE A 77 2.61 4.77 -11.43
N ASN A 78 1.46 4.74 -12.10
CA ASN A 78 1.16 5.63 -13.24
C ASN A 78 0.19 6.76 -12.87
N ASP A 79 -0.53 6.63 -11.76
CA ASP A 79 -1.36 7.70 -11.20
C ASP A 79 -0.43 8.75 -10.59
N LYS A 80 0.10 9.59 -11.48
CA LYS A 80 0.80 10.81 -11.13
C LYS A 80 -0.26 11.90 -11.06
N GLU A 81 -0.59 12.35 -9.85
CA GLU A 81 -1.17 13.69 -9.71
C GLU A 81 -0.29 14.73 -10.43
#